data_AF-A0A0G1B509-F1
#
_entry.id   AF-A0A0G1B509-F1
#
_cell.length_a   1.000
_cell.length_b   1.000
_cell.length_c   1.000
_cell.angle_alpha   90.00
_cell.angle_beta   90.00
_cell.angle_gamma   90.00
#
_symmetry.space_group_name_H-M   'P 1'
#
loop_
_entity.id
_entity.type
_entity.pdbx_description
1 polymer ?
#
loop_
_entity_poly.entity_id
_entity_poly.type
_entity_poly.pdbx_seq_one_letter_code
_entity_poly.pdbx_strand_id
1 'polypeptide(L)'
;MQKTVRDLGPRLLKRLNTKFFSIAGPVRPEDHYCLPLATRLSEHELRELIEQKKYFILHAPRQTGKTSTMLNFARQLNTESEYTALYVNVESAQAARSNYKDALPIILQQIATRVREQLPQEKIFFEIFEELKKEAVPAGSLLATLLSRWCAQSQKPLVLLIDEIDSLVGDTLISVLRQLRSGYDQRTTGFPQSVCLIGVRDVRDYRIWSDEQQAMILGGSAFNIKAESLRLLDFTEAEVRALYLQHTAETGQKFDDDAIAYAFEITQGQPWLVNALAYQACFRDVQDRSQPITKAVIERAKEELIKRRDTHLEVLVDRLQEPRVRAIIDAIITGTDTSLDFPSDNIQYALDLGLIARRNNNLVIANPIYQEVLPRELTYSTQLTMPQQQLWYVKDDGSIDMHKMLDSFTEFYRENSAIWLEKFAYKESGPHLFMMAFLQRIINGGGKIHREYALGTDRVDLLITWKTQRIVIELKVWRNKTKTLDRGLEQTAKYMDTSNATEGHLVIFDRQAKSWDEKIYNRQETVGNKIITVWGM
;
A
#
# COMPACT_ATOMS: atom_id res chain seq x y z
N MET A 1 -30.72 -40.22 -4.22
CA MET A 1 -29.37 -40.77 -4.40
C MET A 1 -28.36 -39.79 -3.79
N GLN A 2 -28.18 -39.86 -2.47
CA GLN A 2 -27.23 -39.03 -1.73
C GLN A 2 -25.83 -39.63 -1.89
N LYS A 3 -24.94 -38.95 -2.63
CA LYS A 3 -23.50 -39.25 -2.57
C LYS A 3 -22.93 -38.50 -1.39
N THR A 4 -22.79 -39.22 -0.27
CA THR A 4 -22.08 -38.79 0.93
C THR A 4 -20.61 -38.51 0.59
N VAL A 5 -20.01 -37.54 1.28
CA VAL A 5 -18.61 -37.05 1.18
C VAL A 5 -17.52 -38.16 1.27
N ARG A 6 -17.90 -39.42 1.48
CA ARG A 6 -16.99 -40.58 1.60
C ARG A 6 -16.38 -41.09 0.29
N ASP A 7 -16.83 -40.61 -0.87
CA ASP A 7 -16.40 -41.10 -2.20
C ASP A 7 -15.38 -40.19 -2.92
N LEU A 8 -14.85 -39.17 -2.24
CA LEU A 8 -13.77 -38.35 -2.79
C LEU A 8 -12.45 -39.10 -2.68
N GLY A 9 -11.90 -39.57 -3.80
CA GLY A 9 -10.65 -40.32 -3.83
C GLY A 9 -9.47 -39.57 -3.19
N PRO A 10 -8.38 -40.27 -2.82
CA PRO A 10 -7.27 -39.71 -2.04
C PRO A 10 -6.64 -38.43 -2.62
N ARG A 11 -6.69 -38.25 -3.95
CA ARG A 11 -6.19 -37.05 -4.65
C ARG A 11 -7.03 -35.79 -4.41
N LEU A 12 -8.34 -35.92 -4.20
CA LEU A 12 -9.25 -34.80 -3.90
C LEU A 12 -9.19 -34.41 -2.41
N LEU A 13 -9.09 -35.40 -1.52
CA LEU A 13 -8.84 -35.17 -0.09
C LEU A 13 -7.48 -34.49 0.16
N LYS A 14 -6.43 -34.84 -0.61
CA LYS A 14 -5.12 -34.17 -0.52
C LYS A 14 -5.14 -32.72 -1.04
N ARG A 15 -6.06 -32.39 -1.97
CA ARG A 15 -6.27 -31.01 -2.46
C ARG A 15 -7.06 -30.13 -1.49
N LEU A 16 -7.83 -30.71 -0.57
CA LEU A 16 -8.63 -29.99 0.41
C LEU A 16 -7.84 -29.56 1.67
N ASN A 17 -6.59 -30.01 1.80
CA ASN A 17 -5.81 -29.87 3.04
C ASN A 17 -4.43 -29.22 2.83
N THR A 18 -4.23 -28.48 1.74
CA THR A 18 -2.98 -27.73 1.53
C THR A 18 -3.22 -26.25 1.78
N LYS A 19 -2.48 -25.66 2.70
CA LYS A 19 -2.53 -24.21 2.95
C LYS A 19 -2.09 -23.43 1.71
N PHE A 20 -2.48 -22.16 1.63
CA PHE A 20 -2.08 -21.27 0.55
C PHE A 20 -1.75 -19.86 1.05
N PHE A 21 -1.08 -19.06 0.22
CA PHE A 21 -0.80 -17.66 0.52
C PHE A 21 -2.08 -16.83 0.36
N SER A 22 -2.44 -16.05 1.39
CA SER A 22 -3.69 -15.30 1.39
C SER A 22 -3.53 -13.95 0.69
N ILE A 23 -4.36 -13.70 -0.33
CA ILE A 23 -4.35 -12.44 -1.12
C ILE A 23 -5.63 -11.61 -0.94
N ALA A 24 -6.62 -12.14 -0.20
CA ALA A 24 -7.90 -11.49 0.05
C ALA A 24 -8.53 -12.00 1.35
N GLY A 25 -9.20 -11.09 2.06
CA GLY A 25 -9.90 -11.39 3.31
C GLY A 25 -8.96 -11.62 4.50
N PRO A 26 -9.53 -11.95 5.68
CA PRO A 26 -8.75 -12.25 6.87
C PRO A 26 -7.95 -13.55 6.72
N VAL A 27 -6.76 -13.57 7.31
CA VAL A 27 -5.86 -14.73 7.31
C VAL A 27 -6.33 -15.72 8.36
N ARG A 28 -6.58 -16.97 7.95
CA ARG A 28 -6.98 -18.09 8.80
C ARG A 28 -5.83 -19.08 8.90
N PRO A 29 -5.24 -19.30 10.09
CA PRO A 29 -4.10 -20.21 10.24
C PRO A 29 -4.36 -21.65 9.79
N GLU A 30 -5.62 -22.08 9.79
CA GLU A 30 -6.07 -23.39 9.29
C GLU A 30 -5.97 -23.51 7.76
N ASP A 31 -6.23 -22.42 7.02
CA ASP A 31 -6.33 -22.41 5.55
C ASP A 31 -5.09 -21.76 4.89
N HIS A 32 -4.38 -20.89 5.62
CA HIS A 32 -3.36 -20.01 5.06
C HIS A 32 -2.01 -20.13 5.75
N TYR A 33 -0.96 -19.84 4.99
CA TYR A 33 0.35 -19.54 5.56
C TYR A 33 0.28 -18.22 6.34
N CYS A 34 0.77 -18.22 7.58
CA CYS A 34 0.66 -17.06 8.46
C CYS A 34 1.84 -16.98 9.43
N LEU A 35 2.30 -15.76 9.71
CA LEU A 35 3.28 -15.51 10.75
C LEU A 35 2.60 -15.28 12.11
N PRO A 36 3.23 -15.67 13.22
CA PRO A 36 2.72 -15.38 14.56
C PRO A 36 2.58 -13.87 14.84
N LEU A 37 1.68 -13.50 15.74
CA LEU A 37 1.45 -12.11 16.13
C LEU A 37 2.69 -11.43 16.69
N ALA A 38 3.41 -12.13 17.57
CA ALA A 38 4.62 -11.66 18.24
C ALA A 38 5.74 -11.19 17.29
N THR A 39 5.69 -11.54 16.00
CA THR A 39 6.69 -11.06 15.02
C THR A 39 6.26 -9.77 14.32
N ARG A 40 4.94 -9.55 14.17
CA ARG A 40 4.35 -8.47 13.35
C ARG A 40 4.05 -7.17 14.10
N LEU A 41 3.69 -7.34 15.37
CA LEU A 41 3.54 -6.31 16.37
C LEU A 41 4.32 -6.83 17.56
N SER A 42 4.90 -5.92 18.32
CA SER A 42 5.22 -6.11 19.72
C SER A 42 3.93 -6.50 20.47
N GLU A 43 3.53 -7.77 20.40
CA GLU A 43 2.40 -8.32 21.15
C GLU A 43 2.56 -7.97 22.63
N HIS A 44 3.81 -7.94 23.10
CA HIS A 44 4.21 -7.38 24.38
C HIS A 44 3.70 -5.94 24.61
N GLU A 45 3.95 -4.99 23.70
CA GLU A 45 3.46 -3.61 23.85
C GLU A 45 1.93 -3.54 23.86
N LEU A 46 1.25 -4.33 23.02
CA LEU A 46 -0.22 -4.40 23.06
C LEU A 46 -0.75 -4.89 24.42
N ARG A 47 -0.10 -5.92 24.97
CA ARG A 47 -0.45 -6.47 26.29
C ARG A 47 -0.15 -5.48 27.41
N GLU A 48 1.02 -4.85 27.38
CA GLU A 48 1.40 -3.79 28.33
C GLU A 48 0.40 -2.64 28.31
N LEU A 49 -0.07 -2.22 27.13
CA LEU A 49 -1.12 -1.20 27.02
C LEU A 49 -2.44 -1.66 27.67
N ILE A 50 -2.83 -2.92 27.50
CA ILE A 50 -4.04 -3.47 28.12
C ILE A 50 -3.89 -3.57 29.63
N GLU A 51 -2.77 -4.07 30.14
CA GLU A 51 -2.44 -4.20 31.56
C GLU A 51 -2.38 -2.83 32.25
N GLN A 52 -1.80 -1.84 31.57
CA GLN A 52 -1.79 -0.44 32.01
C GLN A 52 -3.15 0.26 31.83
N LYS A 53 -4.18 -0.45 31.37
CA LYS A 53 -5.55 0.05 31.19
C LYS A 53 -5.56 1.27 30.28
N LYS A 54 -4.85 1.21 29.16
CA LYS A 54 -4.75 2.32 28.20
C LYS A 54 -5.74 2.14 27.07
N TYR A 55 -6.28 3.27 26.59
CA TYR A 55 -6.92 3.34 25.28
C TYR A 55 -5.83 3.69 24.27
N PHE A 56 -5.84 3.00 23.14
CA PHE A 56 -4.78 3.14 22.14
C PHE A 56 -5.35 3.01 20.72
N ILE A 57 -4.52 3.35 19.74
CA ILE A 57 -4.88 3.30 18.33
C ILE A 57 -3.89 2.42 17.62
N LEU A 58 -4.38 1.50 16.79
CA LEU A 58 -3.58 0.72 15.88
C LEU A 58 -3.86 1.20 14.46
N HIS A 59 -2.88 1.81 13.80
CA HIS A 59 -3.02 2.22 12.42
C HIS A 59 -2.04 1.50 11.52
N ALA A 60 -2.46 1.20 10.30
CA ALA A 60 -1.56 0.68 9.29
C ALA A 60 -2.15 0.86 7.90
N PRO A 61 -1.31 0.89 6.85
CA PRO A 61 -1.79 0.85 5.47
C PRO A 61 -2.80 -0.28 5.21
N ARG A 62 -3.62 -0.13 4.17
CA ARG A 62 -4.54 -1.20 3.74
C ARG A 62 -3.75 -2.47 3.38
N GLN A 63 -4.38 -3.63 3.60
CA GLN A 63 -3.81 -4.95 3.30
C GLN A 63 -2.49 -5.29 4.00
N THR A 64 -2.23 -4.67 5.15
CA THR A 64 -1.10 -5.04 6.01
C THR A 64 -1.43 -6.21 6.94
N GLY A 65 -2.69 -6.66 6.99
CA GLY A 65 -3.13 -7.77 7.84
C GLY A 65 -3.64 -7.37 9.23
N LYS A 66 -4.03 -6.09 9.43
CA LYS A 66 -4.60 -5.57 10.69
C LYS A 66 -5.75 -6.44 11.23
N THR A 67 -6.77 -6.67 10.41
CA THR A 67 -7.96 -7.44 10.79
C THR A 67 -7.60 -8.86 11.24
N SER A 68 -6.77 -9.56 10.46
CA SER A 68 -6.30 -10.91 10.80
C SER A 68 -5.56 -10.93 12.13
N THR A 69 -4.69 -9.94 12.32
CA THR A 69 -3.86 -9.76 13.52
C THR A 69 -4.76 -9.55 14.74
N MET A 70 -5.71 -8.61 14.67
CA MET A 70 -6.59 -8.25 15.80
C MET A 70 -7.62 -9.33 16.12
N LEU A 71 -8.11 -10.06 15.11
CA LEU A 71 -8.96 -11.24 15.32
C LEU A 71 -8.23 -12.37 16.05
N ASN A 72 -6.94 -12.59 15.75
CA ASN A 72 -6.15 -13.59 16.45
C ASN A 72 -5.82 -13.13 17.88
N PHE A 73 -5.52 -11.84 18.06
CA PHE A 73 -5.21 -11.28 19.37
C PHE A 73 -6.41 -11.34 20.32
N ALA A 74 -7.61 -10.98 19.87
CA ALA A 74 -8.84 -11.15 20.66
C ALA A 74 -9.08 -12.61 21.07
N ARG A 75 -8.80 -13.56 20.16
CA ARG A 75 -8.90 -15.00 20.48
C ARG A 75 -7.91 -15.40 21.59
N GLN A 76 -6.66 -14.96 21.52
CA GLN A 76 -5.66 -15.24 22.55
C GLN A 76 -6.07 -14.69 23.92
N LEU A 77 -6.48 -13.42 23.99
CA LEU A 77 -6.95 -12.81 25.24
C LEU A 77 -8.12 -13.58 25.86
N ASN A 78 -9.05 -14.07 25.03
CA ASN A 78 -10.19 -14.86 25.50
C ASN A 78 -9.77 -16.26 26.01
N THR A 79 -8.67 -16.83 25.53
CA THR A 79 -8.15 -18.13 26.04
C THR A 79 -7.45 -18.01 27.39
N GLU A 80 -6.86 -16.86 27.69
CA GLU A 80 -6.06 -16.62 28.91
C GLU A 80 -6.90 -16.41 30.18
N SER A 81 -8.22 -16.36 30.04
CA SER A 81 -9.19 -16.21 31.12
C SER A 81 -9.14 -14.90 31.93
N GLU A 82 -8.23 -13.97 31.64
CA GLU A 82 -8.12 -12.68 32.34
C GLU A 82 -9.10 -11.62 31.81
N TYR A 83 -9.38 -11.64 30.51
CA TYR A 83 -10.17 -10.62 29.83
C TYR A 83 -11.37 -11.22 29.09
N THR A 84 -12.39 -10.39 28.88
CA THR A 84 -13.37 -10.61 27.82
C THR A 84 -12.98 -9.68 26.67
N ALA A 85 -12.52 -10.23 25.55
CA ALA A 85 -12.07 -9.46 24.39
C ALA A 85 -13.08 -9.58 23.23
N LEU A 86 -13.52 -8.44 22.70
CA LEU A 86 -14.40 -8.40 21.54
C LEU A 86 -13.72 -7.66 20.39
N TYR A 87 -13.61 -8.31 19.24
CA TYR A 87 -13.30 -7.64 17.98
C TYR A 87 -14.59 -7.32 17.22
N VAL A 88 -14.73 -6.07 16.78
CA VAL A 88 -15.86 -5.61 15.95
C VAL A 88 -15.38 -4.74 14.81
N ASN A 89 -15.92 -4.95 13.61
CA ASN A 89 -15.71 -4.07 12.46
C ASN A 89 -16.96 -3.20 12.29
N VAL A 90 -16.78 -1.88 12.15
CA VAL A 90 -17.89 -0.90 12.10
C VAL A 90 -18.15 -0.34 10.70
N GLU A 91 -17.49 -0.87 9.66
CA GLU A 91 -17.58 -0.38 8.28
C GLU A 91 -19.01 -0.32 7.75
N SER A 92 -19.87 -1.26 8.15
CA SER A 92 -21.28 -1.26 7.73
C SER A 92 -22.04 0.02 8.10
N ALA A 93 -21.61 0.72 9.15
CA ALA A 93 -22.24 1.96 9.58
C ALA A 93 -21.90 3.15 8.67
N GLN A 94 -20.93 3.02 7.77
CA GLN A 94 -20.62 4.00 6.73
C GLN A 94 -21.84 4.30 5.83
N ALA A 95 -22.77 3.37 5.68
CA ALA A 95 -24.01 3.56 4.93
C ALA A 95 -24.84 4.75 5.43
N ALA A 96 -24.75 5.06 6.74
CA ALA A 96 -25.44 6.19 7.37
C ALA A 96 -24.67 7.52 7.25
N ARG A 97 -23.44 7.51 6.71
CA ARG A 97 -22.58 8.70 6.55
C ARG A 97 -22.47 9.51 7.86
N SER A 98 -22.74 10.81 7.84
CA SER A 98 -22.72 11.70 9.01
C SER A 98 -23.93 11.51 9.96
N ASN A 99 -24.95 10.72 9.59
CA ASN A 99 -26.14 10.56 10.43
C ASN A 99 -25.90 9.53 11.55
N TYR A 100 -25.37 9.99 12.68
CA TYR A 100 -25.09 9.12 13.83
C TYR A 100 -26.34 8.45 14.42
N LYS A 101 -27.54 9.01 14.22
CA LYS A 101 -28.80 8.44 14.71
C LYS A 101 -29.12 7.11 14.02
N ASP A 102 -28.78 7.02 12.73
CA ASP A 102 -28.93 5.78 11.95
C ASP A 102 -27.69 4.87 12.08
N ALA A 103 -26.50 5.47 12.22
CA ALA A 103 -25.24 4.72 12.31
C ALA A 103 -25.09 3.91 13.60
N LEU A 104 -25.48 4.46 14.76
CA LEU A 104 -25.28 3.80 16.05
C LEU A 104 -26.10 2.51 16.21
N PRO A 105 -27.39 2.44 15.83
CA PRO A 105 -28.10 1.18 15.77
C PRO A 105 -27.38 0.10 14.93
N ILE A 106 -26.78 0.49 13.80
CA ILE A 106 -25.98 -0.42 12.96
C ILE A 106 -24.75 -0.92 13.72
N ILE A 107 -24.00 -0.02 14.37
CA ILE A 107 -22.81 -0.38 15.18
C ILE A 107 -23.20 -1.35 16.31
N LEU A 108 -24.28 -1.04 17.03
CA LEU A 108 -24.78 -1.89 18.11
C LEU A 108 -25.18 -3.28 17.61
N GLN A 109 -25.82 -3.35 16.44
CA GLN A 109 -26.16 -4.62 15.81
C GLN A 109 -24.92 -5.42 15.40
N GLN A 110 -23.85 -4.76 14.94
CA GLN A 110 -22.58 -5.42 14.66
C GLN A 110 -21.91 -5.95 15.92
N ILE A 111 -21.90 -5.18 17.02
CA ILE A 111 -21.42 -5.64 18.32
C ILE A 111 -22.19 -6.89 18.73
N ALA A 112 -23.53 -6.88 18.66
CA ALA A 112 -24.35 -8.04 19.04
C ALA A 112 -24.08 -9.29 18.18
N THR A 113 -23.88 -9.10 16.87
CA THR A 113 -23.48 -10.20 15.97
C THR A 113 -22.12 -10.77 16.39
N ARG A 114 -21.13 -9.92 16.66
CA ARG A 114 -19.79 -10.36 17.05
C ARG A 114 -19.74 -11.00 18.43
N VAL A 115 -20.52 -10.52 19.40
CA VAL A 115 -20.67 -11.19 20.70
C VAL A 115 -21.23 -12.60 20.51
N ARG A 116 -22.22 -12.79 19.62
CA ARG A 116 -22.78 -14.12 19.34
C ARG A 116 -21.75 -15.07 18.74
N GLU A 117 -20.89 -14.57 17.86
CA GLU A 117 -19.86 -15.36 17.17
C GLU A 117 -18.64 -15.66 18.04
N GLN A 118 -18.15 -14.67 18.79
CA GLN A 118 -16.87 -14.73 19.50
C GLN A 118 -17.02 -15.04 20.98
N LEU A 119 -18.15 -14.66 21.57
CA LEU A 119 -18.42 -14.73 23.01
C LEU A 119 -19.81 -15.32 23.31
N PRO A 120 -20.18 -16.50 22.75
CA PRO A 120 -21.52 -17.07 22.91
C PRO A 120 -21.93 -17.35 24.37
N GLN A 121 -20.96 -17.40 25.29
CA GLN A 121 -21.17 -17.53 26.73
C GLN A 121 -21.70 -16.26 27.42
N GLU A 122 -21.53 -15.08 26.81
CA GLU A 122 -21.93 -13.77 27.37
C GLU A 122 -23.45 -13.55 27.23
N LYS A 123 -24.26 -14.39 27.89
CA LYS A 123 -25.73 -14.32 27.81
C LYS A 123 -26.29 -12.98 28.29
N ILE A 124 -25.65 -12.40 29.31
CA ILE A 124 -26.08 -11.13 29.91
C ILE A 124 -26.04 -9.97 28.90
N PHE A 125 -25.12 -10.00 27.93
CA PHE A 125 -25.06 -9.01 26.88
C PHE A 125 -26.37 -8.95 26.08
N PHE A 126 -26.95 -10.12 25.76
CA PHE A 126 -28.18 -10.18 24.95
C PHE A 126 -29.40 -9.69 25.73
N GLU A 127 -29.45 -9.91 27.04
CA GLU A 127 -30.49 -9.36 27.91
C GLU A 127 -30.44 -7.83 27.89
N ILE A 128 -29.25 -7.25 28.12
CA ILE A 128 -29.01 -5.80 28.06
C ILE A 128 -29.36 -5.24 26.67
N PHE A 129 -28.95 -5.93 25.60
CA PHE A 129 -29.20 -5.49 24.23
C PHE A 129 -30.70 -5.45 23.90
N GLU A 130 -31.47 -6.45 24.34
CA GLU A 130 -32.93 -6.48 24.14
C GLU A 130 -33.67 -5.48 25.03
N GLU A 131 -33.17 -5.20 26.24
CA GLU A 131 -33.68 -4.10 27.09
C GLU A 131 -33.48 -2.75 26.41
N LEU A 132 -32.27 -2.47 25.91
CA LEU A 132 -31.95 -1.21 25.24
C LEU A 132 -32.78 -0.96 23.98
N LYS A 133 -33.20 -2.00 23.27
CA LYS A 133 -34.12 -1.86 22.13
C LYS A 133 -35.52 -1.43 22.54
N LYS A 134 -35.96 -1.80 23.75
CA LYS A 134 -37.27 -1.43 24.29
C LYS A 134 -37.23 -0.03 24.90
N GLU A 135 -36.08 0.36 25.41
CA GLU A 135 -35.84 1.70 25.94
C GLU A 135 -35.61 2.71 24.81
N ALA A 136 -36.19 3.91 24.93
CA ALA A 136 -35.95 5.01 24.00
C ALA A 136 -34.63 5.74 24.31
N VAL A 137 -33.51 5.01 24.40
CA VAL A 137 -32.20 5.60 24.73
C VAL A 137 -31.77 6.56 23.60
N PRO A 138 -31.41 7.82 23.91
CA PRO A 138 -30.96 8.76 22.89
C PRO A 138 -29.72 8.25 22.17
N ALA A 139 -29.70 8.37 20.83
CA ALA A 139 -28.58 7.92 20.01
C ALA A 139 -27.22 8.44 20.51
N GLY A 140 -27.14 9.71 20.92
CA GLY A 140 -25.91 10.32 21.46
C GLY A 140 -25.35 9.69 22.74
N SER A 141 -26.06 8.74 23.35
CA SER A 141 -25.65 7.99 24.55
C SER A 141 -25.74 6.47 24.38
N LEU A 142 -26.18 5.99 23.21
CA LEU A 142 -26.60 4.61 23.00
C LEU A 142 -25.43 3.61 23.13
N LEU A 143 -24.29 3.91 22.51
CA LEU A 143 -23.09 3.07 22.60
C LEU A 143 -22.52 3.09 24.02
N ALA A 144 -22.44 4.28 24.62
CA ALA A 144 -21.93 4.42 25.99
C ALA A 144 -22.78 3.61 26.98
N THR A 145 -24.12 3.70 26.87
CA THR A 145 -25.04 2.98 27.76
C THR A 145 -24.91 1.46 27.62
N LEU A 146 -24.82 0.93 26.39
CA LEU A 146 -24.59 -0.50 26.16
C LEU A 146 -23.29 -0.97 26.82
N LEU A 147 -22.19 -0.27 26.56
CA LEU A 147 -20.88 -0.65 27.09
C LEU A 147 -20.83 -0.56 28.61
N SER A 148 -21.40 0.49 29.21
CA SER A 148 -21.46 0.63 30.66
C SER A 148 -22.25 -0.49 31.33
N ARG A 149 -23.46 -0.79 30.83
CA ARG A 149 -24.29 -1.86 31.39
C ARG A 149 -23.63 -3.23 31.24
N TRP A 150 -22.98 -3.49 30.11
CA TRP A 150 -22.29 -4.75 29.90
C TRP A 150 -21.09 -4.90 30.84
N CYS A 151 -20.24 -3.87 30.97
CA CYS A 151 -19.09 -3.93 31.87
C CYS A 151 -19.49 -4.10 33.33
N ALA A 152 -20.52 -3.37 33.79
CA ALA A 152 -21.00 -3.44 35.17
C ALA A 152 -21.49 -4.84 35.58
N GLN A 153 -21.88 -5.67 34.61
CA GLN A 153 -22.38 -7.02 34.83
C GLN A 153 -21.43 -8.11 34.31
N SER A 154 -20.29 -7.73 33.75
CA SER A 154 -19.29 -8.69 33.28
C SER A 154 -18.39 -9.14 34.42
N GLN A 155 -18.01 -10.42 34.43
CA GLN A 155 -17.11 -10.97 35.43
C GLN A 155 -15.65 -10.58 35.18
N LYS A 156 -15.32 -10.20 33.95
CA LYS A 156 -13.95 -9.90 33.51
C LYS A 156 -13.90 -8.51 32.90
N PRO A 157 -12.75 -7.80 33.00
CA PRO A 157 -12.58 -6.55 32.30
C PRO A 157 -12.74 -6.72 30.79
N LEU A 158 -13.51 -5.81 30.17
CA LEU A 158 -13.76 -5.82 28.73
C LEU A 158 -12.62 -5.12 27.96
N VAL A 159 -12.07 -5.80 26.96
CA VAL A 159 -11.16 -5.24 25.95
C VAL A 159 -11.92 -5.16 24.62
N LEU A 160 -12.05 -3.95 24.06
CA LEU A 160 -12.81 -3.72 22.84
C LEU A 160 -11.87 -3.30 21.69
N LEU A 161 -11.82 -4.11 20.64
CA LEU A 161 -11.06 -3.83 19.42
C LEU A 161 -12.04 -3.40 18.31
N ILE A 162 -12.00 -2.13 17.91
CA ILE A 162 -12.93 -1.55 16.92
C ILE A 162 -12.17 -1.31 15.61
N ASP A 163 -12.43 -2.13 14.59
CA ASP A 163 -11.80 -2.07 13.27
C ASP A 163 -12.58 -1.24 12.25
N GLU A 164 -11.83 -0.70 11.29
CA GLU A 164 -12.29 0.24 10.26
C GLU A 164 -12.99 1.47 10.89
N ILE A 165 -12.46 2.02 11.99
CA ILE A 165 -13.04 3.22 12.62
C ILE A 165 -13.05 4.43 11.66
N ASP A 166 -12.11 4.44 10.72
CA ASP A 166 -11.91 5.46 9.70
C ASP A 166 -12.87 5.34 8.51
N SER A 167 -13.70 4.30 8.48
CA SER A 167 -14.88 4.25 7.60
C SER A 167 -15.97 5.24 8.04
N LEU A 168 -16.02 5.59 9.33
CA LEU A 168 -17.02 6.51 9.87
C LEU A 168 -16.63 7.95 9.52
N VAL A 169 -17.63 8.77 9.18
CA VAL A 169 -17.42 10.15 8.72
C VAL A 169 -18.29 11.14 9.48
N GLY A 170 -17.85 12.39 9.51
CA GLY A 170 -18.62 13.51 10.07
C GLY A 170 -19.06 13.28 11.52
N ASP A 171 -20.30 13.66 11.80
CA ASP A 171 -20.88 13.59 13.15
C ASP A 171 -21.00 12.17 13.70
N THR A 172 -21.05 11.14 12.83
CA THR A 172 -21.01 9.73 13.25
C THR A 172 -19.71 9.38 13.97
N LEU A 173 -18.56 9.69 13.36
CA LEU A 173 -17.27 9.42 13.98
C LEU A 173 -17.10 10.23 15.27
N ILE A 174 -17.50 11.51 15.25
CA ILE A 174 -17.45 12.38 16.43
C ILE A 174 -18.29 11.82 17.58
N SER A 175 -19.51 11.34 17.29
CA SER A 175 -20.42 10.77 18.28
C SER A 175 -19.83 9.51 18.94
N VAL A 176 -19.29 8.58 18.15
CA VAL A 176 -18.64 7.37 18.67
C VAL A 176 -17.46 7.72 19.59
N LEU A 177 -16.57 8.61 19.14
CA LEU A 177 -15.39 9.01 19.93
C LEU A 177 -15.78 9.70 21.24
N ARG A 178 -16.77 10.60 21.21
CA ARG A 178 -17.25 11.31 22.41
C ARG A 178 -17.91 10.35 23.41
N GLN A 179 -18.67 9.37 22.94
CA GLN A 179 -19.29 8.36 23.80
C GLN A 179 -18.28 7.42 24.46
N LEU A 180 -17.24 7.01 23.72
CA LEU A 180 -16.11 6.27 24.30
C LEU A 180 -15.35 7.12 25.32
N ARG A 181 -15.23 8.43 25.06
CA ARG A 181 -14.56 9.37 25.97
C ARG A 181 -15.33 9.58 27.27
N SER A 182 -16.65 9.71 27.19
CA SER A 182 -17.49 10.00 28.36
C SER A 182 -17.53 8.88 29.39
N GLY A 183 -17.27 7.62 29.01
CA GLY A 183 -17.20 6.50 29.95
C GLY A 183 -15.80 6.21 30.50
N TYR A 184 -14.77 6.95 30.09
CA TYR A 184 -13.37 6.62 30.38
C TYR A 184 -13.00 6.66 31.88
N ASP A 185 -13.66 7.50 32.66
CA ASP A 185 -13.49 7.63 34.11
C ASP A 185 -14.13 6.49 34.91
N GLN A 186 -15.03 5.72 34.29
CA GLN A 186 -15.74 4.60 34.93
C GLN A 186 -15.01 3.26 34.82
N ARG A 187 -13.82 3.25 34.21
CA ARG A 187 -13.02 2.02 34.02
C ARG A 187 -12.43 1.56 35.36
N THR A 188 -12.27 0.27 35.59
CA THR A 188 -12.40 -0.86 34.64
C THR A 188 -13.71 -1.64 34.78
N THR A 189 -14.54 -1.32 35.77
CA THR A 189 -15.76 -2.09 36.10
C THR A 189 -17.03 -1.48 35.50
N GLY A 190 -17.07 -0.17 35.26
CA GLY A 190 -18.24 0.53 34.69
C GLY A 190 -18.12 0.86 33.20
N PHE A 191 -17.00 0.54 32.56
CA PHE A 191 -16.74 0.78 31.13
C PHE A 191 -15.54 -0.06 30.66
N PRO A 192 -15.34 -0.32 29.35
CA PRO A 192 -14.26 -1.17 28.86
C PRO A 192 -12.91 -0.77 29.43
N GLN A 193 -12.13 -1.72 29.95
CA GLN A 193 -10.81 -1.44 30.50
C GLN A 193 -9.90 -0.80 29.46
N SER A 194 -9.90 -1.37 28.25
CA SER A 194 -9.09 -0.90 27.13
C SER A 194 -9.89 -0.91 25.84
N VAL A 195 -9.70 0.13 25.03
CA VAL A 195 -10.26 0.25 23.68
C VAL A 195 -9.11 0.45 22.71
N CYS A 196 -9.06 -0.39 21.67
CA CYS A 196 -8.18 -0.23 20.54
C CYS A 196 -9.00 0.22 19.33
N LEU A 197 -8.75 1.44 18.85
CA LEU A 197 -9.32 1.90 17.59
C LEU A 197 -8.37 1.52 16.45
N ILE A 198 -8.87 0.79 15.46
CA ILE A 198 -8.07 0.27 14.35
C ILE A 198 -8.54 0.94 13.06
N GLY A 199 -7.59 1.43 12.26
CA GLY A 199 -7.88 2.08 10.99
C GLY A 199 -6.64 2.25 10.12
N VAL A 200 -6.75 3.06 9.07
CA VAL A 200 -5.60 3.35 8.20
C VAL A 200 -4.69 4.43 8.79
N ARG A 201 -5.20 5.28 9.69
CA ARG A 201 -4.46 6.41 10.28
C ARG A 201 -4.79 6.63 11.74
N ASP A 202 -3.99 7.48 12.38
CA ASP A 202 -4.30 8.01 13.70
C ASP A 202 -5.53 8.92 13.65
N VAL A 203 -6.53 8.64 14.49
CA VAL A 203 -7.77 9.43 14.57
C VAL A 203 -7.50 10.90 14.95
N ARG A 204 -6.35 11.19 15.58
CA ARG A 204 -5.94 12.56 15.96
C ARG A 204 -5.72 13.45 14.74
N ASP A 205 -5.23 12.86 13.66
CA ASP A 205 -4.90 13.57 12.43
C ASP A 205 -6.17 13.84 11.59
N TYR A 206 -7.33 13.35 12.05
CA TYR A 206 -8.58 13.60 11.37
C TYR A 206 -9.05 15.02 11.58
N ARG A 207 -9.20 15.69 10.44
CA ARG A 207 -9.92 16.94 10.31
C ARG A 207 -11.35 16.57 9.88
N ILE A 208 -12.26 16.51 10.85
CA ILE A 208 -13.63 16.03 10.66
C ILE A 208 -14.55 17.24 10.51
N TRP A 209 -15.24 17.36 9.38
CA TRP A 209 -16.30 18.36 9.24
C TRP A 209 -17.54 17.90 10.01
N SER A 210 -18.04 18.73 10.93
CA SER A 210 -19.28 18.49 11.67
C SER A 210 -20.42 19.28 11.02
N ASP A 211 -21.48 18.59 10.62
CA ASP A 211 -22.66 19.23 10.04
C ASP A 211 -23.47 19.93 11.14
N GLU A 212 -23.51 19.37 12.35
CA GLU A 212 -24.17 20.03 13.50
C GLU A 212 -23.45 21.31 13.95
N GLN A 213 -22.12 21.30 13.99
CA GLN A 213 -21.33 22.45 14.47
C GLN A 213 -20.93 23.44 13.36
N GLN A 214 -21.19 23.09 12.10
CA GLN A 214 -20.79 23.89 10.91
C GLN A 214 -19.31 24.29 10.96
N ALA A 215 -18.46 23.36 11.43
CA ALA A 215 -17.06 23.63 11.72
C ALA A 215 -16.19 22.38 11.57
N MET A 216 -14.88 22.61 11.37
CA MET A 216 -13.88 21.55 11.40
C MET A 216 -13.51 21.22 12.84
N ILE A 217 -13.70 19.96 13.23
CA ILE A 217 -13.30 19.41 14.52
C ILE A 217 -12.04 18.57 14.31
N LEU A 218 -11.03 18.83 15.13
CA LEU A 218 -9.85 17.98 15.21
C LEU A 218 -10.19 16.70 15.98
N GLY A 219 -9.91 15.53 15.41
CA GLY A 219 -10.20 14.24 16.03
C GLY A 219 -9.55 14.06 17.40
N GLY A 220 -8.37 14.66 17.62
CA GLY A 220 -7.71 14.70 18.94
C GLY A 220 -8.56 15.37 20.03
N SER A 221 -9.39 16.36 19.70
CA SER A 221 -10.32 16.98 20.64
C SER A 221 -11.46 16.02 21.03
N ALA A 222 -11.92 15.19 20.09
CA ALA A 222 -12.97 14.20 20.32
C ALA A 222 -12.49 12.99 21.15
N PHE A 223 -11.18 12.69 21.16
CA PHE A 223 -10.62 11.48 21.80
C PHE A 223 -9.26 11.70 22.50
N ASN A 224 -9.16 12.68 23.41
CA ASN A 224 -7.92 13.04 24.11
C ASN A 224 -7.54 12.14 25.31
N ILE A 225 -8.04 10.90 25.37
CA ILE A 225 -7.84 9.95 26.48
C ILE A 225 -6.93 8.76 26.08
N LYS A 226 -6.33 8.88 24.89
CA LYS A 226 -5.43 7.91 24.28
C LYS A 226 -4.03 8.00 24.90
N ALA A 227 -3.39 6.86 25.12
CA ALA A 227 -2.00 6.80 25.54
C ALA A 227 -1.00 6.67 24.39
N GLU A 228 -1.29 5.84 23.38
CA GLU A 228 -0.29 5.47 22.35
C GLU A 228 -0.90 5.16 20.98
N SER A 229 -0.13 5.45 19.91
CA SER A 229 -0.43 5.09 18.52
C SER A 229 0.56 4.05 18.04
N LEU A 230 0.10 2.83 17.80
CA LEU A 230 0.91 1.75 17.28
C LEU A 230 0.74 1.64 15.77
N ARG A 231 1.84 1.36 15.07
CA ARG A 231 1.84 1.11 13.63
C ARG A 231 2.17 -0.36 13.36
N LEU A 232 1.30 -1.05 12.60
CA LEU A 232 1.66 -2.38 12.10
C LEU A 232 2.75 -2.24 11.04
N LEU A 233 3.89 -2.90 11.26
CA LEU A 233 5.04 -2.83 10.36
C LEU A 233 4.90 -3.84 9.21
N ASP A 234 5.63 -3.54 8.13
CA ASP A 234 5.88 -4.48 7.04
C ASP A 234 6.80 -5.61 7.52
N PHE A 235 6.78 -6.74 6.83
CA PHE A 235 7.61 -7.89 7.20
C PHE A 235 9.10 -7.58 7.08
N THR A 236 9.90 -8.06 8.02
CA THR A 236 11.35 -8.15 7.87
C THR A 236 11.72 -9.24 6.84
N GLU A 237 12.96 -9.21 6.32
CA GLU A 237 13.45 -10.26 5.42
C GLU A 237 13.36 -11.66 6.06
N ALA A 238 13.68 -11.74 7.36
CA ALA A 238 13.59 -12.99 8.12
C ALA A 238 12.14 -13.49 8.22
N GLU A 239 11.17 -12.60 8.36
CA GLU A 239 9.75 -12.93 8.36
C GLU A 239 9.25 -13.38 6.98
N VAL A 240 9.63 -12.69 5.89
CA VAL A 240 9.33 -13.12 4.52
C VAL A 240 9.87 -14.53 4.27
N ARG A 241 11.13 -14.77 4.67
CA ARG A 241 11.76 -16.09 4.62
C ARG A 241 10.96 -17.12 5.41
N ALA A 242 10.64 -16.84 6.67
CA ALA A 242 9.88 -17.75 7.53
C ALA A 242 8.52 -18.09 6.92
N LEU A 243 7.82 -17.10 6.36
CA LEU A 243 6.52 -17.30 5.71
C LEU A 243 6.64 -18.20 4.47
N TYR A 244 7.61 -17.96 3.58
CA TYR A 244 7.79 -18.76 2.36
C TYR A 244 8.23 -20.19 2.68
N LEU A 245 9.07 -20.37 3.71
CA LEU A 245 9.52 -21.70 4.14
C LEU A 245 8.41 -22.56 4.75
N GLN A 246 7.28 -21.98 5.21
CA GLN A 246 6.11 -22.78 5.58
C GLN A 246 5.59 -23.58 4.38
N HIS A 247 5.57 -22.97 3.19
CA HIS A 247 5.18 -23.67 1.97
C HIS A 247 6.16 -24.80 1.65
N THR A 248 7.47 -24.52 1.70
CA THR A 248 8.49 -25.56 1.47
C THR A 248 8.38 -26.72 2.45
N ALA A 249 8.13 -26.44 3.73
CA ALA A 249 7.96 -27.47 4.75
C ALA A 249 6.71 -28.34 4.50
N GLU A 250 5.62 -27.75 4.03
CA GLU A 250 4.35 -28.46 3.80
C GLU A 250 4.33 -29.23 2.47
N THR A 251 4.89 -28.65 1.41
CA THR A 251 4.74 -29.18 0.04
C THR A 251 5.97 -29.86 -0.50
N GLY A 252 7.14 -29.62 0.11
CA GLY A 252 8.45 -30.00 -0.41
C GLY A 252 8.98 -29.11 -1.54
N GLN A 253 8.18 -28.17 -2.05
CA GLN A 253 8.60 -27.25 -3.10
C GLN A 253 9.55 -26.20 -2.54
N LYS A 254 10.81 -26.23 -2.97
CA LYS A 254 11.86 -25.34 -2.45
C LYS A 254 11.74 -23.94 -3.01
N PHE A 255 11.98 -22.94 -2.18
CA PHE A 255 12.34 -21.59 -2.60
C PHE A 255 13.85 -21.46 -2.58
N ASP A 256 14.44 -20.90 -3.64
CA ASP A 256 15.85 -20.53 -3.64
C ASP A 256 16.08 -19.29 -2.76
N ASP A 257 17.26 -19.18 -2.16
CA ASP A 257 17.61 -18.06 -1.27
C ASP A 257 17.56 -16.71 -1.99
N ASP A 258 17.99 -16.67 -3.26
CA ASP A 258 17.96 -15.47 -4.10
C ASP A 258 16.53 -15.05 -4.48
N ALA A 259 15.61 -16.02 -4.59
CA ALA A 259 14.19 -15.77 -4.83
C ALA A 259 13.54 -15.09 -3.62
N ILE A 260 13.85 -15.55 -2.41
CA ILE A 260 13.36 -14.95 -1.15
C ILE A 260 13.93 -13.54 -0.98
N ALA A 261 15.24 -13.38 -1.15
CA ALA A 261 15.91 -12.09 -1.04
C ALA A 261 15.34 -11.08 -2.05
N TYR A 262 15.15 -11.50 -3.30
CA TYR A 262 14.56 -10.65 -4.34
C TYR A 262 13.09 -10.31 -4.05
N ALA A 263 12.29 -11.27 -3.55
CA ALA A 263 10.92 -11.00 -3.12
C ALA A 263 10.87 -9.94 -2.00
N PHE A 264 11.75 -10.03 -1.00
CA PHE A 264 11.86 -9.00 0.02
C PHE A 264 12.31 -7.66 -0.57
N GLU A 265 13.32 -7.65 -1.44
CA GLU A 265 13.83 -6.43 -2.09
C GLU A 265 12.71 -5.66 -2.81
N ILE A 266 11.91 -6.33 -3.64
CA ILE A 266 10.91 -5.65 -4.47
C ILE A 266 9.61 -5.31 -3.74
N THR A 267 9.30 -6.01 -2.66
CA THR A 267 8.09 -5.77 -1.84
C THR A 267 8.37 -4.89 -0.63
N GLN A 268 9.62 -4.85 -0.18
CA GLN A 268 10.06 -4.26 1.08
C GLN A 268 9.25 -4.77 2.27
N GLY A 269 8.87 -6.05 2.21
CA GLY A 269 8.10 -6.70 3.26
C GLY A 269 6.60 -6.43 3.25
N GLN A 270 6.09 -5.65 2.29
CA GLN A 270 4.67 -5.30 2.27
C GLN A 270 3.82 -6.58 2.22
N PRO A 271 2.96 -6.84 3.23
CA PRO A 271 2.40 -8.17 3.46
C PRO A 271 1.59 -8.74 2.31
N TRP A 272 0.81 -7.89 1.63
CA TRP A 272 -0.02 -8.31 0.51
C TRP A 272 0.81 -8.66 -0.73
N LEU A 273 1.79 -7.82 -1.09
CA LEU A 273 2.71 -8.04 -2.19
C LEU A 273 3.52 -9.33 -1.96
N VAL A 274 4.03 -9.54 -0.74
CA VAL A 274 4.74 -10.77 -0.36
C VAL A 274 3.87 -12.01 -0.59
N ASN A 275 2.61 -11.99 -0.12
CA ASN A 275 1.70 -13.11 -0.33
C ASN A 275 1.28 -13.26 -1.81
N ALA A 276 1.05 -12.16 -2.51
CA ALA A 276 0.59 -12.16 -3.89
C ALA A 276 1.65 -12.72 -4.85
N LEU A 277 2.93 -12.35 -4.65
CA LEU A 277 4.05 -12.92 -5.40
C LEU A 277 4.16 -14.43 -5.18
N ALA A 278 4.10 -14.87 -3.92
CA ALA A 278 4.23 -16.29 -3.59
C ALA A 278 3.02 -17.11 -4.08
N TYR A 279 1.81 -16.55 -3.98
CA TYR A 279 0.60 -17.14 -4.54
C TYR A 279 0.73 -17.33 -6.05
N GLN A 280 1.16 -16.26 -6.74
CA GLN A 280 1.36 -16.30 -8.19
C GLN A 280 2.41 -17.35 -8.59
N ALA A 281 3.57 -17.34 -7.92
CA ALA A 281 4.67 -18.26 -8.19
C ALA A 281 4.28 -19.74 -7.97
N CYS A 282 3.72 -20.09 -6.82
CA CYS A 282 3.51 -21.49 -6.43
C CYS A 282 2.21 -22.07 -6.99
N PHE A 283 1.17 -21.25 -7.14
CA PHE A 283 -0.17 -21.74 -7.48
C PHE A 283 -0.59 -21.45 -8.92
N ARG A 284 0.09 -20.54 -9.62
CA ARG A 284 -0.21 -20.24 -11.04
C ARG A 284 0.95 -20.59 -11.96
N ASP A 285 2.16 -20.15 -11.65
CA ASP A 285 3.30 -20.23 -12.57
C ASP A 285 4.02 -21.58 -12.51
N VAL A 286 4.32 -22.09 -11.31
CA VAL A 286 5.07 -23.35 -11.12
C VAL A 286 4.28 -24.29 -10.21
N GLN A 287 3.28 -24.94 -10.80
CA GLN A 287 2.42 -25.90 -10.07
C GLN A 287 3.10 -27.26 -9.84
N ASP A 288 4.14 -27.58 -10.61
CA ASP A 288 4.97 -28.76 -10.40
C ASP A 288 5.91 -28.54 -9.21
N ARG A 289 5.55 -29.15 -8.08
CA ARG A 289 6.26 -29.01 -6.80
C ARG A 289 7.67 -29.57 -6.79
N SER A 290 8.07 -30.34 -7.81
CA SER A 290 9.45 -30.80 -7.96
C SER A 290 10.39 -29.70 -8.46
N GLN A 291 9.85 -28.65 -9.08
CA GLN A 291 10.61 -27.51 -9.56
C GLN A 291 10.69 -26.42 -8.48
N PRO A 292 11.90 -25.88 -8.21
CA PRO A 292 12.06 -24.83 -7.22
C PRO A 292 11.48 -23.50 -7.71
N ILE A 293 11.09 -22.66 -6.75
CA ILE A 293 10.75 -21.26 -6.99
C ILE A 293 12.05 -20.45 -7.01
N THR A 294 12.48 -20.08 -8.22
CA THR A 294 13.71 -19.32 -8.48
C THR A 294 13.45 -17.82 -8.54
N LYS A 295 14.50 -16.99 -8.48
CA LYS A 295 14.38 -15.53 -8.71
C LYS A 295 13.65 -15.19 -10.01
N ALA A 296 13.91 -15.93 -11.09
CA ALA A 296 13.24 -15.72 -12.38
C ALA A 296 11.73 -16.01 -12.32
N VAL A 297 11.28 -16.94 -11.47
CA VAL A 297 9.85 -17.19 -11.24
C VAL A 297 9.22 -15.99 -10.53
N ILE A 298 9.87 -15.47 -9.48
CA ILE A 298 9.39 -14.28 -8.76
C ILE A 298 9.35 -13.04 -9.65
N GLU A 299 10.34 -12.86 -10.52
CA GLU A 299 10.33 -11.78 -11.51
C GLU A 299 9.13 -11.88 -12.45
N ARG A 300 8.83 -13.07 -12.98
CA ARG A 300 7.61 -13.28 -13.78
C ARG A 300 6.33 -13.02 -12.98
N ALA A 301 6.27 -13.48 -11.74
CA ALA A 301 5.14 -13.25 -10.85
C ALA A 301 4.88 -11.76 -10.61
N LYS A 302 5.95 -10.97 -10.43
CA LYS A 302 5.90 -9.50 -10.32
C LYS A 302 5.31 -8.88 -11.59
N GLU A 303 5.80 -9.27 -12.78
CA GLU A 303 5.28 -8.75 -14.06
C GLU A 303 3.78 -9.06 -14.25
N GLU A 304 3.35 -10.29 -13.92
CA GLU A 304 1.94 -10.66 -14.01
C GLU A 304 1.07 -9.90 -12.99
N LEU A 305 1.57 -9.66 -11.78
CA LEU A 305 0.89 -8.84 -10.78
C LEU A 305 0.63 -7.41 -11.30
N ILE A 306 1.65 -6.78 -11.88
CA ILE A 306 1.59 -5.42 -12.42
C ILE A 306 0.61 -5.36 -13.61
N LYS A 307 0.67 -6.33 -14.53
CA LYS A 307 -0.22 -6.37 -15.70
C LYS A 307 -1.69 -6.54 -15.33
N ARG A 308 -1.99 -7.37 -14.31
CA ARG A 308 -3.37 -7.68 -13.92
C ARG A 308 -4.11 -6.53 -13.26
N ARG A 309 -3.39 -5.51 -12.77
CA ARG A 309 -3.97 -4.37 -12.04
C ARG A 309 -4.92 -4.83 -10.93
N ASP A 310 -4.42 -5.70 -10.06
CA ASP A 310 -5.23 -6.20 -8.95
C ASP A 310 -5.83 -5.02 -8.16
N THR A 311 -7.08 -5.15 -7.74
CA THR A 311 -7.91 -4.07 -7.14
C THR A 311 -7.24 -3.29 -6.00
N HIS A 312 -6.29 -3.92 -5.29
CA HIS A 312 -5.49 -3.24 -4.26
C HIS A 312 -4.64 -2.09 -4.83
N LEU A 313 -4.07 -2.27 -6.03
CA LEU A 313 -3.30 -1.23 -6.72
C LEU A 313 -4.22 -0.09 -7.17
N GLU A 314 -5.44 -0.38 -7.62
CA GLU A 314 -6.43 0.64 -8.03
C GLU A 314 -6.80 1.57 -6.87
N VAL A 315 -7.02 1.03 -5.67
CA VAL A 315 -7.34 1.84 -4.48
C VAL A 315 -6.20 2.81 -4.12
N LEU A 316 -4.95 2.44 -4.41
CA LEU A 316 -3.80 3.33 -4.22
C LEU A 316 -3.78 4.45 -5.27
N VAL A 317 -4.21 4.17 -6.50
CA VAL A 317 -4.28 5.15 -7.61
C VAL A 317 -5.28 6.27 -7.29
N ASP A 318 -6.43 5.97 -6.70
CA ASP A 318 -7.39 7.01 -6.30
C ASP A 318 -6.76 8.02 -5.33
N ARG A 319 -5.88 7.56 -4.44
CA ARG A 319 -5.17 8.42 -3.48
C ARG A 319 -4.13 9.31 -4.15
N LEU A 320 -3.63 8.93 -5.33
CA LEU A 320 -2.70 9.75 -6.12
C LEU A 320 -3.35 11.03 -6.67
N GLN A 321 -4.68 11.12 -6.68
CA GLN A 321 -5.40 12.33 -7.11
C GLN A 321 -5.52 13.36 -5.99
N GLU A 322 -5.33 12.98 -4.72
CA GLU A 322 -5.42 13.90 -3.59
C GLU A 322 -4.28 14.94 -3.65
N PRO A 323 -4.55 16.25 -3.59
CA PRO A 323 -3.52 17.28 -3.74
C PRO A 323 -2.30 17.12 -2.81
N ARG A 324 -2.55 16.73 -1.54
CA ARG A 324 -1.51 16.50 -0.53
C ARG A 324 -0.59 15.31 -0.84
N VAL A 325 -1.12 14.24 -1.43
CA VAL A 325 -0.34 13.06 -1.83
C VAL A 325 0.38 13.36 -3.13
N ARG A 326 -0.36 13.91 -4.09
CA ARG A 326 0.13 14.27 -5.41
C ARG A 326 1.39 15.12 -5.34
N ALA A 327 1.40 16.18 -4.53
CA ALA A 327 2.56 17.06 -4.40
C ALA A 327 3.84 16.32 -3.97
N ILE A 328 3.72 15.36 -3.04
CA ILE A 328 4.84 14.56 -2.55
C ILE A 328 5.32 13.58 -3.63
N ILE A 329 4.39 12.83 -4.22
CA ILE A 329 4.71 11.84 -5.27
C ILE A 329 5.30 12.53 -6.50
N ASP A 330 4.77 13.70 -6.90
CA ASP A 330 5.29 14.52 -8.00
C ASP A 330 6.74 14.92 -7.74
N ALA A 331 7.06 15.40 -6.53
CA ALA A 331 8.42 15.75 -6.16
C ALA A 331 9.38 14.54 -6.19
N ILE A 332 8.95 13.38 -5.68
CA ILE A 332 9.74 12.14 -5.66
C ILE A 332 10.03 11.67 -7.09
N ILE A 333 9.02 11.59 -7.97
CA ILE A 333 9.20 11.15 -9.37
C ILE A 333 10.15 12.09 -10.14
N THR A 334 10.08 13.38 -9.85
CA THR A 334 10.94 14.38 -10.53
C THR A 334 12.38 14.36 -9.99
N GLY A 335 12.67 13.65 -8.90
CA GLY A 335 13.98 13.67 -8.24
C GLY A 335 14.31 15.03 -7.62
N THR A 336 13.27 15.82 -7.29
CA THR A 336 13.41 17.07 -6.56
C THR A 336 14.02 16.75 -5.20
N ASP A 337 15.02 17.53 -4.75
CA ASP A 337 15.53 17.40 -3.39
C ASP A 337 14.33 17.45 -2.43
N THR A 338 14.13 16.39 -1.64
CA THR A 338 12.96 16.25 -0.77
C THR A 338 12.99 17.22 0.42
N SER A 339 13.95 18.16 0.40
CA SER A 339 14.00 19.39 1.20
C SER A 339 12.88 20.39 0.87
N LEU A 340 11.86 20.00 0.10
CA LEU A 340 10.62 20.77 0.03
C LEU A 340 9.94 20.65 1.41
N ASP A 341 9.63 21.80 2.01
CA ASP A 341 8.84 21.89 3.25
C ASP A 341 7.40 21.46 2.96
N PHE A 342 7.18 20.15 2.82
CA PHE A 342 5.84 19.61 2.88
C PHE A 342 5.33 19.72 4.32
N PRO A 343 4.06 20.08 4.53
CA PRO A 343 3.46 19.99 5.85
C PRO A 343 3.68 18.60 6.44
N SER A 344 4.09 18.54 7.71
CA SER A 344 4.35 17.28 8.44
C SER A 344 3.19 16.30 8.30
N ASP A 345 1.97 16.82 8.37
CA ASP A 345 0.74 16.04 8.31
C ASP A 345 0.55 15.40 6.92
N ASN A 346 0.98 16.05 5.84
CA ASN A 346 0.91 15.48 4.50
C ASN A 346 1.92 14.35 4.33
N ILE A 347 3.13 14.49 4.88
CA ILE A 347 4.15 13.43 4.88
C ILE A 347 3.64 12.24 5.68
N GLN A 348 3.14 12.47 6.90
CA GLN A 348 2.62 11.42 7.76
C GLN A 348 1.43 10.71 7.11
N TYR A 349 0.53 11.46 6.48
CA TYR A 349 -0.59 10.91 5.72
C TYR A 349 -0.15 9.93 4.62
N ALA A 350 0.88 10.29 3.84
CA ALA A 350 1.38 9.44 2.76
C ALA A 350 2.16 8.22 3.30
N LEU A 351 2.86 8.36 4.44
CA LEU A 351 3.51 7.27 5.16
C LEU A 351 2.48 6.26 5.70
N ASP A 352 1.38 6.74 6.27
CA ASP A 352 0.30 5.91 6.82
C ASP A 352 -0.50 5.20 5.74
N LEU A 353 -0.62 5.81 4.56
CA LEU A 353 -1.15 5.15 3.37
C LEU A 353 -0.23 4.04 2.83
N GLY A 354 1.03 4.00 3.26
CA GLY A 354 2.03 3.06 2.73
C GLY A 354 2.45 3.37 1.30
N LEU A 355 2.26 4.61 0.83
CA LEU A 355 2.68 5.05 -0.50
C LEU A 355 4.15 5.45 -0.53
N ILE A 356 4.63 6.01 0.59
CA ILE A 356 6.03 6.43 0.76
C ILE A 356 6.66 5.79 2.00
N ALA A 357 7.98 5.81 2.05
CA ALA A 357 8.80 5.41 3.20
C ALA A 357 9.92 6.43 3.42
N ARG A 358 10.54 6.40 4.61
CA ARG A 358 11.78 7.14 4.90
C ARG A 358 12.96 6.19 4.74
N ARG A 359 13.91 6.53 3.87
CA ARG A 359 15.18 5.79 3.70
C ARG A 359 16.33 6.79 3.66
N ASN A 360 17.34 6.59 4.49
CA ASN A 360 18.52 7.48 4.57
C ASN A 360 18.13 8.97 4.68
N ASN A 361 17.13 9.28 5.52
CA ASN A 361 16.53 10.61 5.68
C ASN A 361 15.82 11.21 4.46
N ASN A 362 15.64 10.46 3.37
CA ASN A 362 14.90 10.89 2.18
C ASN A 362 13.50 10.25 2.14
N LEU A 363 12.54 10.96 1.55
CA LEU A 363 11.24 10.41 1.21
C LEU A 363 11.33 9.65 -0.11
N VAL A 364 10.92 8.38 -0.09
CA VAL A 364 10.95 7.49 -1.25
C VAL A 364 9.59 6.82 -1.41
N ILE A 365 9.25 6.35 -2.61
CA ILE A 365 8.10 5.46 -2.76
C ILE A 365 8.34 4.17 -1.97
N ALA A 366 7.30 3.67 -1.30
CA ALA A 366 7.41 2.65 -0.25
C ALA A 366 8.13 1.37 -0.70
N ASN A 367 7.92 0.91 -1.93
CA ASN A 367 8.57 -0.29 -2.46
C ASN A 367 8.79 -0.21 -3.98
N PRO A 368 9.74 -1.01 -4.52
CA PRO A 368 10.00 -1.10 -5.95
C PRO A 368 8.80 -1.40 -6.85
N ILE A 369 7.88 -2.28 -6.41
CA ILE A 369 6.67 -2.57 -7.20
C ILE A 369 5.83 -1.30 -7.36
N TYR A 370 5.60 -0.53 -6.30
CA TYR A 370 4.87 0.74 -6.38
C TYR A 370 5.61 1.76 -7.25
N GLN A 371 6.94 1.80 -7.23
CA GLN A 371 7.69 2.67 -8.14
C GLN A 371 7.44 2.34 -9.62
N GLU A 372 7.18 1.09 -9.95
CA GLU A 372 6.79 0.67 -11.30
C GLU A 372 5.32 0.95 -11.61
N VAL A 373 4.43 0.65 -10.66
CA VAL A 373 2.97 0.74 -10.84
C VAL A 373 2.50 2.18 -10.92
N LEU A 374 2.89 3.05 -9.99
CA LEU A 374 2.26 4.38 -9.88
C LEU A 374 2.39 5.18 -11.19
N PRO A 375 3.57 5.27 -11.83
CA PRO A 375 3.67 6.04 -13.07
C PRO A 375 2.99 5.38 -14.28
N ARG A 376 2.86 4.05 -14.30
CA ARG A 376 2.02 3.36 -15.31
C ARG A 376 0.57 3.74 -15.17
N GLU A 377 0.06 3.74 -13.95
CA GLU A 377 -1.34 4.12 -13.69
C GLU A 377 -1.59 5.60 -13.99
N LEU A 378 -0.66 6.48 -13.62
CA LEU A 378 -0.73 7.92 -13.92
C LEU A 378 -0.71 8.24 -15.42
N THR A 379 -0.19 7.33 -16.25
CA THR A 379 -0.03 7.55 -17.70
C THR A 379 -0.93 6.67 -18.55
N TYR A 380 -1.78 5.84 -17.94
CA TYR A 380 -2.54 4.84 -18.68
C TYR A 380 -3.47 5.43 -19.75
N SER A 381 -4.23 6.47 -19.39
CA SER A 381 -5.14 7.15 -20.34
C SER A 381 -4.37 7.77 -21.50
N THR A 382 -3.20 8.35 -21.21
CA THR A 382 -2.27 8.90 -22.21
C THR A 382 -1.78 7.82 -23.17
N GLN A 383 -1.38 6.64 -22.66
CA GLN A 383 -0.91 5.53 -23.50
C GLN A 383 -1.97 5.04 -24.50
N LEU A 384 -3.23 4.95 -24.08
CA LEU A 384 -4.33 4.48 -24.93
C LEU A 384 -4.67 5.45 -26.06
N THR A 385 -4.42 6.73 -25.86
CA THR A 385 -4.81 7.80 -26.77
C THR A 385 -3.66 8.29 -27.65
N MET A 386 -2.42 7.85 -27.39
CA MET A 386 -1.25 8.15 -28.22
C MET A 386 -1.22 7.29 -29.50
N PRO A 387 -1.31 7.90 -30.71
CA PRO A 387 -1.12 7.18 -31.96
C PRO A 387 0.39 6.98 -32.22
N GLN A 388 0.88 5.74 -32.07
CA GLN A 388 2.28 5.40 -32.37
C GLN A 388 2.39 4.01 -33.02
N GLN A 389 3.25 3.89 -34.04
CA GLN A 389 3.54 2.64 -34.74
C GLN A 389 4.89 2.07 -34.30
N GLN A 390 4.87 0.92 -33.62
CA GLN A 390 6.06 0.30 -33.05
C GLN A 390 7.11 -0.12 -34.09
N LEU A 391 6.67 -0.61 -35.26
CA LEU A 391 7.55 -1.17 -36.30
C LEU A 391 8.52 -0.12 -36.89
N TRP A 392 8.24 1.17 -36.76
CA TRP A 392 9.08 2.23 -37.31
C TRP A 392 10.44 2.41 -36.59
N TYR A 393 10.57 1.85 -35.40
CA TYR A 393 11.75 2.02 -34.54
C TYR A 393 12.58 0.73 -34.40
N VAL A 394 12.28 -0.31 -35.18
CA VAL A 394 13.06 -1.54 -35.20
C VAL A 394 13.95 -1.53 -36.45
N LYS A 395 15.26 -1.71 -36.26
CA LYS A 395 16.24 -1.81 -37.36
C LYS A 395 16.12 -3.16 -38.07
N ASP A 396 16.76 -3.29 -39.23
CA ASP A 396 16.77 -4.53 -40.01
C ASP A 396 17.38 -5.73 -39.26
N ASP A 397 18.33 -5.47 -38.35
CA ASP A 397 18.92 -6.48 -37.45
C ASP A 397 17.99 -6.86 -36.27
N GLY A 398 16.84 -6.19 -36.16
CA GLY A 398 15.84 -6.41 -35.15
C GLY A 398 16.13 -5.76 -33.79
N SER A 399 17.18 -4.95 -33.67
CA SER A 399 17.43 -4.05 -32.52
C SER A 399 16.53 -2.81 -32.59
N ILE A 400 16.41 -2.08 -31.48
CA ILE A 400 15.70 -0.80 -31.47
C ILE A 400 16.65 0.33 -31.87
N ASP A 401 16.15 1.22 -32.74
CA ASP A 401 16.76 2.50 -33.03
C ASP A 401 16.32 3.55 -31.99
N MET A 402 17.06 3.61 -30.88
CA MET A 402 16.75 4.55 -29.81
C MET A 402 16.95 6.01 -30.22
N HIS A 403 17.96 6.28 -31.05
CA HIS A 403 18.19 7.64 -31.53
C HIS A 403 16.98 8.14 -32.32
N LYS A 404 16.53 7.36 -33.31
CA LYS A 404 15.33 7.69 -34.09
C LYS A 404 14.09 7.81 -33.21
N MET A 405 13.95 6.93 -32.21
CA MET A 405 12.84 6.98 -31.27
C MET A 405 12.82 8.27 -30.44
N LEU A 406 13.99 8.70 -29.93
CA LEU A 406 14.11 9.93 -29.15
C LEU A 406 14.01 11.19 -30.01
N ASP A 407 14.47 11.17 -31.26
CA ASP A 407 14.19 12.23 -32.24
C ASP A 407 12.68 12.39 -32.45
N SER A 408 11.98 11.30 -32.77
CA SER A 408 10.52 11.31 -32.95
C SER A 408 9.78 11.71 -31.67
N PHE A 409 10.26 11.30 -30.50
CA PHE A 409 9.72 11.78 -29.24
C PHE A 409 9.90 13.29 -29.07
N THR A 410 11.05 13.84 -29.46
CA THR A 410 11.35 15.27 -29.35
C THR A 410 10.39 16.10 -30.22
N GLU A 411 10.14 15.68 -31.46
CA GLU A 411 9.16 16.30 -32.35
C GLU A 411 7.74 16.18 -31.78
N PHE A 412 7.36 14.98 -31.33
CA PHE A 412 6.06 14.74 -30.72
C PHE A 412 5.84 15.57 -29.45
N TYR A 413 6.89 15.72 -28.63
CA TYR A 413 6.89 16.56 -27.42
C TYR A 413 6.71 18.03 -27.78
N ARG A 414 7.40 18.54 -28.81
CA ARG A 414 7.22 19.91 -29.31
C ARG A 414 5.77 20.21 -29.68
N GLU A 415 5.14 19.31 -30.42
CA GLU A 415 3.79 19.49 -30.96
C GLU A 415 2.70 19.36 -29.90
N ASN A 416 2.90 18.46 -28.92
CA ASN A 416 1.80 18.01 -28.07
C ASN A 416 1.98 18.41 -26.59
N SER A 417 3.20 18.70 -26.13
CA SER A 417 3.52 18.87 -24.69
C SER A 417 2.62 19.90 -23.99
N ALA A 418 2.26 21.02 -24.61
CA ALA A 418 1.40 22.03 -23.98
C ALA A 418 0.04 21.45 -23.55
N ILE A 419 -0.65 20.76 -24.47
CA ILE A 419 -1.97 20.16 -24.22
C ILE A 419 -1.88 19.05 -23.17
N TRP A 420 -0.81 18.26 -23.21
CA TRP A 420 -0.64 17.13 -22.29
C TRP A 420 -0.20 17.58 -20.90
N LEU A 421 0.77 18.49 -20.78
CA LEU A 421 1.22 19.04 -19.51
C LEU A 421 0.12 19.85 -18.80
N GLU A 422 -0.78 20.48 -19.55
CA GLU A 422 -1.98 21.11 -18.97
C GLU A 422 -2.93 20.06 -18.36
N LYS A 423 -3.10 18.91 -19.02
CA LYS A 423 -3.94 17.80 -18.55
C LYS A 423 -3.31 16.97 -17.42
N PHE A 424 -1.99 16.90 -17.32
CA PHE A 424 -1.33 16.19 -16.23
C PHE A 424 -1.62 16.87 -14.89
N ALA A 425 -2.18 16.11 -13.96
CA ALA A 425 -2.31 16.51 -12.57
C ALA A 425 -0.94 16.71 -11.91
N TYR A 426 0.06 15.94 -12.36
CA TYR A 426 1.45 15.95 -11.94
C TYR A 426 2.25 16.94 -12.80
N LYS A 427 2.42 18.16 -12.29
CA LYS A 427 2.96 19.28 -13.07
C LYS A 427 4.48 19.23 -13.19
N GLU A 428 5.17 18.75 -12.16
CA GLU A 428 6.64 18.72 -12.14
C GLU A 428 7.18 17.50 -12.90
N SER A 429 6.62 16.32 -12.63
CA SER A 429 7.00 15.05 -13.25
C SER A 429 6.29 14.79 -14.58
N GLY A 430 5.39 15.68 -15.02
CA GLY A 430 4.65 15.56 -16.28
C GLY A 430 5.54 15.19 -17.48
N PRO A 431 6.70 15.82 -17.71
CA PRO A 431 7.60 15.43 -18.80
C PRO A 431 8.15 14.00 -18.67
N HIS A 432 8.53 13.59 -17.44
CA HIS A 432 9.01 12.23 -17.17
C HIS A 432 7.90 11.21 -17.43
N LEU A 433 6.69 11.47 -16.90
CA LEU A 433 5.50 10.64 -17.11
C LEU A 433 5.14 10.53 -18.60
N PHE A 434 5.25 11.62 -19.34
CA PHE A 434 4.94 11.63 -20.77
C PHE A 434 5.94 10.80 -21.59
N MET A 435 7.24 10.94 -21.31
CA MET A 435 8.29 10.08 -21.90
C MET A 435 8.01 8.61 -21.62
N MET A 436 7.66 8.29 -20.37
CA MET A 436 7.32 6.91 -20.03
C MET A 436 6.10 6.38 -20.78
N ALA A 437 5.05 7.18 -20.92
CA ALA A 437 3.86 6.78 -21.66
C ALA A 437 4.22 6.44 -23.12
N PHE A 438 5.06 7.27 -23.73
CA PHE A 438 5.56 7.08 -25.09
C PHE A 438 6.40 5.80 -25.22
N LEU A 439 7.40 5.62 -24.35
CA LEU A 439 8.25 4.44 -24.36
C LEU A 439 7.45 3.17 -24.10
N GLN A 440 6.53 3.16 -23.13
CA GLN A 440 5.71 1.98 -22.83
C GLN A 440 4.84 1.57 -24.03
N ARG A 441 4.29 2.55 -24.77
CA ARG A 441 3.48 2.27 -25.95
C ARG A 441 4.24 1.55 -27.05
N ILE A 442 5.54 1.77 -27.16
CA ILE A 442 6.42 1.23 -28.21
C ILE A 442 7.15 -0.03 -27.72
N ILE A 443 7.78 0.01 -26.56
CA ILE A 443 8.61 -1.08 -26.03
C ILE A 443 7.78 -2.30 -25.62
N ASN A 444 6.57 -2.11 -25.07
CA ASN A 444 5.78 -3.23 -24.54
C ASN A 444 5.37 -4.28 -25.59
N GLY A 445 5.52 -4.01 -26.89
CA GLY A 445 5.27 -5.00 -27.94
C GLY A 445 6.46 -5.89 -28.29
N GLY A 446 7.55 -5.91 -27.48
CA GLY A 446 8.70 -6.79 -27.73
C GLY A 446 9.91 -6.65 -26.80
N GLY A 447 9.89 -5.70 -25.86
CA GLY A 447 10.92 -5.51 -24.85
C GLY A 447 10.34 -5.14 -23.50
N LYS A 448 11.22 -4.81 -22.55
CA LYS A 448 10.84 -4.40 -21.19
C LYS A 448 11.47 -3.06 -20.85
N ILE A 449 10.74 -2.27 -20.06
CA ILE A 449 11.26 -1.06 -19.44
C ILE A 449 11.39 -1.35 -17.96
N HIS A 450 12.63 -1.46 -17.51
CA HIS A 450 13.00 -1.56 -16.13
C HIS A 450 13.28 -0.16 -15.57
N ARG A 451 13.01 -0.01 -14.28
CA ARG A 451 13.52 1.09 -13.47
C ARG A 451 14.41 0.47 -12.43
N GLU A 452 15.71 0.68 -12.53
CA GLU A 452 16.68 0.05 -11.66
C GLU A 452 17.28 1.05 -10.67
N TYR A 453 17.73 0.48 -9.56
CA TYR A 453 18.08 1.13 -8.31
C TYR A 453 19.59 1.24 -8.20
N ALA A 454 20.20 2.26 -8.81
CA ALA A 454 21.61 2.51 -8.59
C ALA A 454 21.83 3.16 -7.22
N LEU A 455 22.30 2.37 -6.25
CA LEU A 455 23.11 2.78 -5.09
C LEU A 455 22.68 4.10 -4.43
N GLY A 456 21.52 4.09 -3.78
CA GLY A 456 21.14 5.12 -2.79
C GLY A 456 20.84 6.51 -3.35
N THR A 457 20.69 6.66 -4.67
CA THR A 457 20.16 7.89 -5.28
C THR A 457 18.85 7.58 -5.99
N ASP A 458 17.75 7.65 -5.24
CA ASP A 458 16.36 7.42 -5.70
C ASP A 458 15.92 8.41 -6.79
N ARG A 459 16.37 8.23 -8.04
CA ARG A 459 15.96 9.02 -9.22
C ARG A 459 15.69 8.08 -10.41
N VAL A 460 14.79 8.49 -11.30
CA VAL A 460 14.28 7.61 -12.36
C VAL A 460 15.28 7.50 -13.50
N ASP A 461 16.06 6.41 -13.47
CA ASP A 461 16.85 5.94 -14.61
C ASP A 461 16.12 4.76 -15.25
N LEU A 462 15.76 4.90 -16.52
CA LEU A 462 15.08 3.85 -17.29
C LEU A 462 16.15 2.95 -17.90
N LEU A 463 16.01 1.64 -17.71
CA LEU A 463 16.75 0.63 -18.46
C LEU A 463 15.79 -0.09 -19.40
N ILE A 464 16.01 0.07 -20.69
CA ILE A 464 15.26 -0.63 -21.71
C ILE A 464 16.04 -1.89 -22.07
N THR A 465 15.38 -3.04 -21.97
CA THR A 465 15.91 -4.31 -22.48
C THR A 465 15.09 -4.73 -23.69
N TRP A 466 15.73 -4.82 -24.84
CA TRP A 466 15.12 -5.27 -26.08
C TRP A 466 15.96 -6.37 -26.70
N LYS A 467 15.46 -7.61 -26.65
CA LYS A 467 16.26 -8.81 -26.97
C LYS A 467 17.55 -8.82 -26.13
N THR A 468 18.72 -8.66 -26.75
CA THR A 468 20.03 -8.57 -26.08
C THR A 468 20.50 -7.13 -25.86
N GLN A 469 19.83 -6.14 -26.45
CA GLN A 469 20.18 -4.73 -26.33
C GLN A 469 19.77 -4.19 -24.96
N ARG A 470 20.66 -3.40 -24.35
CA ARG A 470 20.44 -2.70 -23.07
C ARG A 470 20.74 -1.23 -23.25
N ILE A 471 19.76 -0.40 -22.94
CA ILE A 471 19.80 1.05 -23.19
C ILE A 471 19.44 1.78 -21.90
N VAL A 472 20.31 2.68 -21.47
CA VAL A 472 20.06 3.56 -20.33
C VAL A 472 19.47 4.88 -20.82
N ILE A 473 18.40 5.33 -20.17
CA ILE A 473 17.83 6.67 -20.35
C ILE A 473 17.69 7.36 -18.98
N GLU A 474 18.46 8.42 -18.78
CA GLU A 474 18.36 9.34 -17.64
C GLU A 474 17.43 10.49 -17.97
N LEU A 475 16.58 10.88 -17.01
CA LEU A 475 15.61 11.95 -17.18
C LEU A 475 15.87 13.07 -16.16
N LYS A 476 16.06 14.30 -16.66
CA LYS A 476 16.22 15.51 -15.84
C LYS A 476 15.23 16.59 -16.25
N VAL A 477 14.65 17.27 -15.27
CA VAL A 477 14.02 18.58 -15.49
C VAL A 477 15.04 19.68 -15.24
N TRP A 478 15.14 20.62 -16.17
CA TRP A 478 16.08 21.74 -16.12
C TRP A 478 15.81 22.66 -14.94
N ARG A 479 16.83 22.90 -14.12
CA ARG A 479 16.79 23.89 -13.02
C ARG A 479 18.03 24.77 -13.00
N ASN A 480 19.21 24.16 -13.04
CA ASN A 480 20.49 24.84 -13.16
C ASN A 480 21.34 24.12 -14.21
N LYS A 481 21.58 24.78 -15.36
CA LYS A 481 22.19 24.20 -16.57
C LYS A 481 23.40 23.32 -16.28
N THR A 482 24.41 23.89 -15.63
CA THR A 482 25.71 23.22 -15.43
C THR A 482 25.58 22.07 -14.44
N LYS A 483 24.93 22.31 -13.29
CA LYS A 483 24.76 21.27 -12.26
C LYS A 483 23.85 20.11 -12.71
N THR A 484 22.85 20.38 -13.55
CA THR A 484 21.93 19.35 -14.06
C THR A 484 22.63 18.46 -15.09
N LEU A 485 23.40 19.06 -16.01
CA LEU A 485 24.12 18.32 -17.05
C LEU A 485 25.23 17.44 -16.47
N ASP A 486 26.14 18.01 -15.67
CA ASP A 486 27.31 17.27 -15.16
C ASP A 486 26.86 16.07 -14.31
N ARG A 487 25.89 16.29 -13.41
CA ARG A 487 25.31 15.22 -12.59
C ARG A 487 24.58 14.18 -13.43
N GLY A 488 23.81 14.60 -14.44
CA GLY A 488 23.11 13.68 -15.33
C GLY A 488 24.06 12.78 -16.11
N LEU A 489 25.17 13.34 -16.59
CA LEU A 489 26.23 12.61 -17.30
C LEU A 489 26.92 11.59 -16.40
N GLU A 490 27.33 11.99 -15.18
CA GLU A 490 27.93 11.10 -14.20
C GLU A 490 26.99 9.93 -13.82
N GLN A 491 25.71 10.24 -13.60
CA GLN A 491 24.69 9.23 -13.26
C GLN A 491 24.45 8.26 -14.42
N THR A 492 24.26 8.77 -15.63
CA THR A 492 24.08 7.95 -16.84
C THR A 492 25.28 7.02 -17.06
N ALA A 493 26.49 7.56 -16.95
CA ALA A 493 27.71 6.78 -17.09
C ALA A 493 27.77 5.67 -16.04
N LYS A 494 27.60 6.00 -14.75
CA LYS A 494 27.60 5.00 -13.67
C LYS A 494 26.58 3.89 -13.92
N TYR A 495 25.39 4.24 -14.37
CA TYR A 495 24.33 3.27 -14.58
C TYR A 495 24.55 2.37 -15.80
N MET A 496 25.17 2.89 -16.86
CA MET A 496 25.62 2.06 -17.98
C MET A 496 26.65 1.00 -17.53
N ASP A 497 27.50 1.29 -16.54
CA ASP A 497 28.50 0.31 -16.03
C ASP A 497 27.78 -0.82 -15.31
N THR A 498 26.88 -0.47 -14.38
CA THR A 498 26.19 -1.46 -13.54
C THR A 498 25.24 -2.33 -14.35
N SER A 499 24.61 -1.78 -15.40
CA SER A 499 23.65 -2.50 -16.23
C SER A 499 24.28 -3.17 -17.46
N ASN A 500 25.58 -2.98 -17.72
CA ASN A 500 26.25 -3.41 -18.94
C ASN A 500 25.50 -2.94 -20.21
N ALA A 501 25.06 -1.68 -20.20
CA ALA A 501 24.35 -1.07 -21.32
C ALA A 501 25.33 -0.53 -22.35
N THR A 502 25.03 -0.78 -23.63
CA THR A 502 25.85 -0.34 -24.76
C THR A 502 25.49 1.06 -25.25
N GLU A 503 24.34 1.58 -24.84
CA GLU A 503 23.80 2.87 -25.24
C GLU A 503 23.32 3.64 -24.00
N GLY A 504 23.63 4.93 -23.94
CA GLY A 504 23.22 5.82 -22.87
C GLY A 504 22.68 7.14 -23.41
N HIS A 505 21.54 7.55 -22.88
CA HIS A 505 20.89 8.80 -23.24
C HIS A 505 20.58 9.62 -21.99
N LEU A 506 20.91 10.90 -22.02
CA LEU A 506 20.52 11.86 -21.01
C LEU A 506 19.48 12.81 -21.61
N VAL A 507 18.25 12.78 -21.13
CA VAL A 507 17.17 13.63 -21.62
C VAL A 507 16.90 14.74 -20.61
N ILE A 508 16.99 15.99 -21.07
CA ILE A 508 16.86 17.18 -20.25
C ILE A 508 15.68 18.02 -20.74
N PHE A 509 14.62 18.09 -19.93
CA PHE A 509 13.42 18.87 -20.19
C PHE A 509 13.61 20.32 -19.72
N ASP A 510 13.74 21.26 -20.67
CA ASP A 510 13.86 22.71 -20.41
C ASP A 510 12.48 23.39 -20.31
N ARG A 511 12.06 23.65 -19.07
CA ARG A 511 10.79 24.33 -18.76
C ARG A 511 10.89 25.86 -18.82
N GLN A 512 12.04 26.44 -19.18
CA GLN A 512 12.18 27.89 -19.30
C GLN A 512 11.35 28.44 -20.48
N ALA A 513 10.98 29.72 -20.41
CA ALA A 513 10.27 30.41 -21.49
C ALA A 513 11.25 30.75 -22.64
N LYS A 514 11.63 29.74 -23.42
CA LYS A 514 12.50 29.83 -24.61
C LYS A 514 11.79 29.32 -25.85
N SER A 515 12.30 29.68 -27.02
CA SER A 515 11.82 29.09 -28.28
C SER A 515 12.17 27.60 -28.34
N TRP A 516 11.38 26.82 -29.08
CA TRP A 516 11.66 25.40 -29.27
C TRP A 516 13.01 25.15 -29.96
N ASP A 517 13.43 26.06 -30.84
CA ASP A 517 14.70 25.92 -31.55
C ASP A 517 15.91 26.12 -30.62
N GLU A 518 15.75 26.80 -29.48
CA GLU A 518 16.77 26.92 -28.44
C GLU A 518 16.77 25.72 -27.47
N LYS A 519 15.64 25.04 -27.33
CA LYS A 519 15.47 23.92 -26.40
C LYS A 519 15.85 22.59 -27.02
N ILE A 520 15.49 22.40 -28.29
CA ILE A 520 15.69 21.15 -29.02
C ILE A 520 17.13 21.08 -29.50
N TYR A 521 17.86 20.13 -28.94
CA TYR A 521 19.19 19.77 -29.41
C TYR A 521 19.47 18.31 -29.07
N ASN A 522 20.34 17.68 -29.84
CA ASN A 522 21.04 16.49 -29.40
C ASN A 522 22.54 16.69 -29.61
N ARG A 523 23.35 16.10 -28.73
CA ARG A 523 24.82 16.08 -28.87
C ARG A 523 25.41 14.90 -28.12
N GLN A 524 26.60 14.48 -28.53
CA GLN A 524 27.34 13.43 -27.82
C GLN A 524 28.31 14.05 -26.82
N GLU A 525 28.33 13.49 -25.62
CA GLU A 525 29.28 13.81 -24.55
C GLU A 525 30.03 12.53 -24.19
N THR A 526 31.31 12.67 -23.83
CA THR A 526 32.15 11.54 -23.43
C THR A 526 32.44 11.61 -21.93
N VAL A 527 32.09 10.55 -21.20
CA VAL A 527 32.39 10.39 -19.77
C VAL A 527 33.21 9.12 -19.60
N GLY A 528 34.50 9.27 -19.30
CA GLY A 528 35.42 8.12 -19.31
C GLY A 528 35.54 7.50 -20.70
N ASN A 529 35.16 6.23 -20.86
CA ASN A 529 35.15 5.50 -22.12
C ASN A 529 33.74 5.36 -22.74
N LYS A 530 32.75 6.11 -22.23
CA LYS A 530 31.36 5.99 -22.65
C LYS A 530 30.91 7.21 -23.43
N ILE A 531 30.15 6.94 -24.48
CA ILE A 531 29.49 7.96 -25.28
C ILE A 531 28.04 8.03 -24.81
N ILE A 532 27.61 9.23 -24.42
CA ILE A 532 26.25 9.51 -23.96
C ILE A 532 25.64 10.54 -24.91
N THR A 533 24.48 10.24 -25.48
CA THR A 533 23.74 11.25 -26.26
C THR A 533 22.86 12.07 -25.32
N VAL A 534 23.14 13.37 -25.25
CA VAL A 534 22.36 14.34 -24.48
C VAL A 534 21.29 14.94 -25.39
N TRP A 535 20.05 14.95 -24.91
CA TRP A 535 18.87 15.49 -25.58
C TRP A 535 18.33 16.65 -24.76
N GLY A 536 18.17 17.82 -25.38
CA GLY A 536 17.40 18.92 -24.83
C GLY A 536 16.04 19.00 -25.51
N MET A 537 14.99 19.32 -24.74
CA MET A 537 13.65 19.60 -25.27
C MET A 537 12.82 20.45 -24.32
#